data_AF-A0A9D7ACP7-F1
#
_entry.id   AF-A0A9D7ACP7-F1
#
_cell.length_a   1.000
_cell.length_b   1.000
_cell.length_c   1.000
_cell.angle_alpha   90.00
_cell.angle_beta   90.00
_cell.angle_gamma   90.00
#
_symmetry.space_group_name_H-M   'P 1'
#
loop_
_entity.id
_entity.type
_entity.pdbx_description
1 polymer ?
#
loop_
_entity_poly.entity_id
_entity_poly.type
_entity_poly.pdbx_seq_one_letter_code
_entity_poly.pdbx_strand_id
1 'polypeptide(L)'
;MNSPLSTPSTSKISGKPGTFGKLWTLLPRESRLAMPVLMVLVLIGTFVEALGIGLVIPVMTTISKGGTGSSGSILQPIFDQFGIRSVGTMVGASVLLLGAAFLLKNVYMLFLNWRQAKFSNHASQYLASTLFRSFLR
;
A
#
# COMPACT_ATOMS: atom_id res chain seq x y z
N MET A 1 -28.06 42.21 53.78
CA MET A 1 -28.01 41.49 52.49
C MET A 1 -26.58 41.02 52.29
N ASN A 2 -26.38 39.72 52.06
CA ASN A 2 -25.30 39.10 51.27
C ASN A 2 -25.35 37.59 51.51
N SER A 3 -26.20 36.90 50.74
CA SER A 3 -26.22 35.45 50.64
C SER A 3 -25.03 34.99 49.80
N PRO A 4 -24.18 34.05 50.24
CA PRO A 4 -23.22 33.44 49.34
C PRO A 4 -23.93 32.43 48.44
N LEU A 5 -23.75 32.65 47.15
CA LEU A 5 -24.23 31.86 46.02
C LEU A 5 -23.75 30.41 46.17
N SER A 6 -24.65 29.48 46.51
CA SER A 6 -24.37 28.05 46.47
C SER A 6 -24.17 27.62 45.01
N THR A 7 -22.95 27.22 44.69
CA THR A 7 -22.48 26.69 43.40
C THR A 7 -23.35 25.51 42.93
N PRO A 8 -23.70 25.41 41.63
CA PRO A 8 -24.38 24.23 41.11
C PRO A 8 -23.41 23.05 41.01
N SER A 9 -23.88 21.90 41.51
CA SER A 9 -23.27 20.58 41.43
C SER A 9 -22.78 20.26 40.02
N THR A 10 -21.47 20.09 39.86
CA THR A 10 -20.86 19.56 38.63
C THR A 10 -21.24 18.09 38.49
N SER A 11 -22.26 17.79 37.70
CA SER A 11 -22.59 16.44 37.27
C SER A 11 -21.41 15.88 36.49
N LYS A 12 -20.76 14.84 37.03
CA LYS A 12 -19.77 14.05 36.31
C LYS A 12 -20.46 13.44 35.09
N ILE A 13 -20.18 13.98 33.91
CA ILE A 13 -20.54 13.37 32.64
C ILE A 13 -19.74 12.08 32.55
N SER A 14 -20.37 10.97 32.97
CA SER A 14 -19.91 9.62 32.67
C SER A 14 -20.06 9.41 31.16
N GLY A 15 -19.04 9.83 30.41
CA GLY A 15 -18.93 9.62 28.98
C GLY A 15 -18.83 8.11 28.73
N LYS A 16 -19.95 7.51 28.33
CA LYS A 16 -19.96 6.17 27.74
C LYS A 16 -18.88 6.14 26.64
N PRO A 17 -17.94 5.18 26.63
CA PRO A 17 -16.96 5.12 25.56
C PRO A 17 -17.70 5.00 24.23
N GLY A 18 -17.44 5.94 23.31
CA GLY A 18 -18.06 5.96 21.99
C GLY A 18 -17.82 4.63 21.25
N THR A 19 -18.70 4.30 20.32
CA THR A 19 -18.70 3.04 19.55
C THR A 19 -17.31 2.67 18.99
N PHE A 20 -16.52 3.68 18.58
CA PHE A 20 -15.13 3.52 18.14
C PHE A 20 -14.18 2.95 19.20
N GLY A 21 -14.35 3.33 20.48
CA GLY A 21 -13.54 2.83 21.58
C GLY A 21 -13.81 1.35 21.90
N LYS A 22 -15.04 0.87 21.65
CA LYS A 22 -15.39 -0.55 21.78
C LYS A 22 -14.86 -1.40 20.61
N LEU A 23 -14.83 -0.85 19.39
CA LEU A 23 -14.17 -1.50 18.25
C LEU A 23 -12.65 -1.62 18.48
N TRP A 24 -12.03 -0.62 19.10
CA TRP A 24 -10.59 -0.62 19.38
C TRP A 24 -10.18 -1.64 20.45
N THR A 25 -11.04 -1.90 21.44
CA THR A 25 -10.78 -2.90 22.50
C THR A 25 -11.11 -4.34 22.08
N LEU A 26 -11.92 -4.52 21.04
CA LEU A 26 -12.16 -5.83 20.42
C LEU A 26 -11.00 -6.29 19.53
N LEU A 27 -10.02 -5.44 19.23
CA LEU A 27 -8.93 -5.79 18.33
C LEU A 27 -7.77 -6.48 19.11
N PRO A 28 -7.35 -7.69 18.72
CA PRO A 28 -6.33 -8.45 19.44
C PRO A 28 -4.99 -7.69 19.50
N ARG A 29 -4.33 -7.71 20.66
CA ARG A 29 -3.01 -7.07 20.87
C ARG A 29 -1.95 -7.55 19.87
N GLU A 30 -2.07 -8.77 19.37
CA GLU A 30 -1.17 -9.38 18.39
C GLU A 30 -1.30 -8.75 16.98
N SER A 31 -2.50 -8.29 16.60
CA SER A 31 -2.72 -7.58 15.31
C SER A 31 -2.26 -6.13 15.32
N ARG A 32 -2.06 -5.51 16.49
CA ARG A 32 -1.68 -4.09 16.59
C ARG A 32 -0.29 -3.77 16.03
N LEU A 33 0.63 -4.74 16.04
CA LEU A 33 1.96 -4.57 15.45
C LEU A 33 1.98 -4.96 13.95
N ALA A 34 1.14 -5.90 13.53
CA ALA A 34 1.05 -6.34 12.14
C ALA A 34 0.33 -5.32 11.23
N MET A 35 -0.66 -4.60 11.75
CA MET A 35 -1.41 -3.58 11.02
C MET A 35 -0.56 -2.44 10.46
N PRO A 36 0.25 -1.70 11.25
CA PRO A 36 1.04 -0.60 10.71
C PRO A 36 2.08 -1.09 9.70
N VAL A 37 2.66 -2.27 9.92
CA VAL A 37 3.60 -2.89 8.97
C VAL A 37 2.93 -3.19 7.63
N LEU A 38 1.73 -3.76 7.64
CA LEU A 38 0.96 -4.01 6.42
C LEU A 38 0.56 -2.71 5.73
N MET A 39 0.17 -1.69 6.48
CA MET A 39 -0.20 -0.39 5.93
C MET A 39 0.97 0.26 5.19
N VAL A 40 2.17 0.24 5.79
CA VAL A 40 3.40 0.72 5.14
C VAL A 40 3.72 -0.11 3.90
N LEU A 41 3.57 -1.44 3.97
CA LEU A 41 3.83 -2.33 2.83
C LEU A 41 2.84 -2.09 1.67
N VAL A 42 1.57 -1.79 1.97
CA VAL A 42 0.57 -1.38 0.97
C VAL A 42 0.97 -0.04 0.33
N LEU A 43 1.39 0.95 1.13
CA LEU A 43 1.79 2.26 0.62
C LEU A 43 3.03 2.17 -0.29
N ILE A 44 4.01 1.34 0.07
CA ILE A 44 5.15 1.05 -0.81
C ILE A 44 4.67 0.35 -2.08
N GLY A 45 3.70 -0.57 -1.95
CA GLY A 45 3.14 -1.29 -3.08
C GLY A 45 2.43 -0.41 -4.09
N THR A 46 1.65 0.57 -3.63
CA THR A 46 0.99 1.53 -4.53
C THR A 46 2.00 2.42 -5.24
N PHE A 47 3.11 2.78 -4.58
CA PHE A 47 4.20 3.51 -5.23
C PHE A 47 4.89 2.68 -6.31
N VAL A 48 5.24 1.43 -6.01
CA VAL A 48 5.81 0.48 -7.00
C VAL A 48 4.85 0.28 -8.17
N GLU A 49 3.55 0.19 -7.90
CA GLU A 49 2.53 0.05 -8.93
C GLU A 49 2.45 1.28 -9.84
N ALA A 50 2.44 2.47 -9.26
CA ALA A 50 2.45 3.75 -9.98
C ALA A 50 3.71 3.91 -10.84
N LEU A 51 4.89 3.55 -10.31
CA LEU A 51 6.13 3.54 -11.08
C LEU A 51 6.07 2.56 -12.25
N GLY A 52 5.54 1.35 -12.04
CA GLY A 52 5.40 0.35 -13.10
C GLY A 52 4.50 0.81 -14.25
N ILE A 53 3.41 1.51 -13.95
CA ILE A 53 2.52 2.12 -14.97
C ILE A 53 3.22 3.32 -15.62
N GLY A 54 3.93 4.15 -14.84
CA GLY A 54 4.66 5.31 -15.33
C GLY A 54 5.80 4.96 -16.31
N LEU A 55 6.42 3.78 -16.16
CA LEU A 55 7.45 3.28 -17.07
C LEU A 55 6.92 2.86 -18.45
N VAL A 56 5.60 2.70 -18.62
CA VAL A 56 5.01 2.33 -19.91
C VAL A 56 5.20 3.44 -20.95
N ILE A 57 5.03 4.70 -20.56
CA ILE A 57 5.17 5.86 -21.45
C ILE A 57 6.59 5.96 -22.07
N PRO A 58 7.69 5.99 -21.29
CA PRO A 58 9.04 6.08 -21.86
C PRO A 58 9.38 4.87 -22.72
N VAL A 59 8.88 3.68 -22.41
CA VAL A 59 9.08 2.51 -23.27
C VAL A 59 8.31 2.64 -24.58
N MET A 60 7.04 3.06 -24.55
CA MET A 60 6.25 3.29 -25.76
C MET A 60 6.87 4.34 -26.68
N THR A 61 7.36 5.45 -26.11
CA THR A 61 8.06 6.48 -26.89
C THR A 61 9.36 5.95 -27.51
N THR A 62 10.08 5.06 -26.80
CA THR A 62 11.31 4.43 -27.32
C THR A 62 11.01 3.45 -28.46
N ILE A 63 9.97 2.62 -28.33
CA ILE A 63 9.56 1.70 -29.39
C ILE A 63 9.14 2.49 -30.64
N SER A 64 8.33 3.54 -30.46
CA SER A 64 7.81 4.36 -31.57
C SER A 64 8.91 5.14 -32.31
N LYS A 65 9.90 5.69 -31.59
CA LYS A 65 11.05 6.40 -32.16
C LYS A 65 12.17 5.48 -32.65
N GLY A 66 12.31 4.30 -32.04
CA GLY A 66 13.24 3.26 -32.46
C GLY A 66 12.91 2.68 -33.83
N GLY A 67 11.65 2.74 -34.28
CA GLY A 67 11.30 2.43 -35.67
C GLY A 67 11.82 3.46 -36.69
N THR A 68 12.10 4.70 -36.27
CA THR A 68 12.37 5.84 -37.17
C THR A 68 13.81 6.37 -37.09
N GLY A 69 14.68 5.76 -36.27
CA GLY A 69 16.09 6.16 -36.15
C GLY A 69 16.31 7.53 -35.48
N SER A 70 15.32 8.04 -34.75
CA SER A 70 15.37 9.38 -34.15
C SER A 70 15.94 9.38 -32.73
N SER A 71 17.07 10.08 -32.54
CA SER A 71 17.93 10.16 -31.35
C SER A 71 17.34 10.96 -30.17
N GLY A 72 16.05 10.82 -29.86
CA GLY A 72 15.38 11.65 -28.84
C GLY A 72 14.49 10.85 -27.89
N SER A 73 14.97 9.72 -27.37
CA SER A 73 14.25 8.98 -26.33
C SER A 73 14.73 9.38 -24.93
N ILE A 74 13.78 9.56 -24.00
CA ILE A 74 14.05 9.84 -22.58
C ILE A 74 14.92 8.75 -21.91
N LEU A 75 14.99 7.54 -22.48
CA LEU A 75 15.83 6.45 -21.98
C LEU A 75 17.28 6.45 -22.52
N GLN A 76 17.63 7.37 -23.44
CA GLN A 76 19.01 7.50 -23.96
C GLN A 76 20.09 7.58 -22.87
N PRO A 77 19.98 8.40 -21.80
CA PRO A 77 21.02 8.46 -20.78
C PRO A 77 21.25 7.13 -20.05
N ILE A 78 20.22 6.28 -19.91
CA ILE A 78 20.37 4.92 -19.35
C ILE A 78 21.06 4.01 -20.38
N PHE A 79 20.68 4.11 -21.66
CA PHE A 79 21.30 3.29 -22.72
C PHE A 79 22.74 3.68 -23.05
N ASP A 80 23.10 4.95 -22.94
CA ASP A 80 24.47 5.44 -23.10
C ASP A 80 25.38 4.91 -21.98
N GLN A 81 24.85 4.80 -20.75
CA GLN A 81 25.56 4.19 -19.62
C GLN A 81 25.81 2.69 -19.83
N PHE A 82 24.93 2.02 -20.59
CA PHE A 82 25.06 0.61 -21.00
C PHE A 82 25.75 0.42 -22.36
N GLY A 83 26.16 1.50 -23.06
CA GLY A 83 26.89 1.44 -24.33
C GLY A 83 26.09 1.00 -25.56
N ILE A 84 24.75 1.08 -25.52
CA ILE A 84 23.87 0.54 -26.58
C ILE A 84 23.58 1.63 -27.62
N ARG A 85 24.28 1.57 -28.78
CA ARG A 85 24.15 2.56 -29.87
C ARG A 85 23.25 2.13 -31.04
N SER A 86 22.91 0.85 -31.17
CA SER A 86 22.06 0.38 -32.26
C SER A 86 20.57 0.48 -31.91
N VAL A 87 19.80 1.09 -32.81
CA VAL A 87 18.38 1.38 -32.62
C VAL A 87 17.57 0.10 -32.37
N GLY A 88 17.87 -0.98 -33.08
CA GLY A 88 17.23 -2.29 -32.86
C GLY A 88 17.55 -2.89 -31.48
N THR A 89 18.79 -2.74 -31.00
CA THR A 89 19.18 -3.18 -29.66
C THR A 89 18.58 -2.33 -28.54
N MET A 90 18.33 -1.03 -28.77
CA MET A 90 17.64 -0.15 -27.81
C MET A 90 16.17 -0.56 -27.61
N VAL A 91 15.47 -0.90 -28.70
CA VAL A 91 14.08 -1.38 -28.62
C VAL A 91 14.00 -2.72 -27.88
N GLY A 92 14.85 -3.69 -28.24
CA GLY A 92 14.90 -4.99 -27.56
C GLY A 92 15.24 -4.86 -26.07
N ALA A 93 16.23 -4.03 -25.72
CA ALA A 93 16.60 -3.75 -24.34
C ALA A 93 15.46 -3.06 -23.57
N SER A 94 14.72 -2.14 -24.18
CA SER A 94 13.56 -1.47 -23.56
C SER A 94 12.46 -2.45 -23.22
N VAL A 95 12.13 -3.37 -24.13
CA VAL A 95 11.10 -4.40 -23.92
C VAL A 95 11.53 -5.38 -22.83
N LEU A 96 12.80 -5.81 -22.82
CA LEU A 96 13.34 -6.66 -21.76
C LEU A 96 13.32 -5.96 -20.40
N LEU A 97 13.73 -4.69 -20.34
CA LEU A 97 13.68 -3.88 -19.12
C LEU A 97 12.24 -3.75 -18.60
N LEU A 98 11.28 -3.47 -19.49
CA LEU A 98 9.87 -3.41 -19.14
C LEU A 98 9.38 -4.76 -18.61
N GLY A 99 9.71 -5.86 -19.30
CA GLY A 99 9.36 -7.21 -18.88
C GLY A 99 9.91 -7.55 -17.49
N ALA A 100 11.19 -7.24 -17.23
CA ALA A 100 11.82 -7.43 -15.94
C ALA A 100 11.16 -6.57 -14.83
N ALA A 101 10.87 -5.30 -15.11
CA ALA A 101 10.17 -4.42 -14.17
C ALA A 101 8.76 -4.92 -13.83
N PHE A 102 8.01 -5.40 -14.83
CA PHE A 102 6.69 -5.99 -14.63
C PHE A 102 6.78 -7.31 -13.86
N LEU A 103 7.77 -8.16 -14.13
CA LEU A 103 7.98 -9.40 -13.39
C LEU A 103 8.25 -9.11 -11.91
N LEU A 104 9.17 -8.18 -11.62
CA LEU A 104 9.48 -7.76 -10.25
C LEU A 104 8.24 -7.18 -9.54
N LYS A 105 7.47 -6.32 -10.22
CA LYS A 105 6.20 -5.79 -9.72
C LYS A 105 5.23 -6.91 -9.36
N ASN A 106 5.07 -7.92 -10.22
CA ASN A 106 4.14 -9.02 -10.00
C ASN A 106 4.56 -9.88 -8.79
N VAL A 107 5.85 -10.18 -8.65
CA VAL A 107 6.38 -10.92 -7.49
C VAL A 107 6.11 -10.15 -6.19
N TYR A 108 6.35 -8.83 -6.19
CA TYR A 108 6.04 -7.98 -5.05
C TYR A 108 4.53 -7.97 -4.72
N MET A 109 3.69 -7.82 -5.74
CA MET A 109 2.22 -7.82 -5.58
C MET A 109 1.71 -9.15 -5.00
N LEU A 110 2.26 -10.27 -5.47
CA LEU A 110 1.92 -11.60 -4.95
C LEU A 110 2.29 -11.72 -3.46
N PHE A 111 3.50 -11.28 -3.09
CA PHE A 111 3.94 -11.26 -1.69
C PHE A 111 3.03 -10.39 -0.81
N LEU A 112 2.71 -9.18 -1.27
CA LEU A 112 1.83 -8.26 -0.56
C LEU A 112 0.42 -8.86 -0.36
N ASN A 113 -0.14 -9.45 -1.41
CA ASN A 113 -1.45 -10.09 -1.35
C ASN A 113 -1.47 -11.27 -0.38
N TRP A 114 -0.43 -12.12 -0.40
CA TRP A 114 -0.31 -13.22 0.56
C TRP A 114 -0.27 -12.73 2.01
N ARG A 115 0.47 -11.64 2.28
CA ARG A 115 0.53 -11.01 3.61
C ARG A 115 -0.82 -10.42 4.03
N GLN A 116 -1.54 -9.77 3.12
CA GLN A 116 -2.89 -9.25 3.39
C GLN A 116 -3.90 -10.38 3.68
N ALA A 117 -3.89 -11.45 2.88
CA ALA A 117 -4.78 -12.60 3.04
C ALA A 117 -4.55 -13.30 4.40
N LYS A 118 -3.28 -13.49 4.80
CA LYS A 118 -2.95 -14.06 6.11
C LYS A 118 -3.49 -13.21 7.26
N PHE A 119 -3.37 -11.88 7.15
CA PHE A 119 -3.88 -10.95 8.15
C PHE A 119 -5.41 -10.94 8.21
N SER A 120 -6.08 -10.90 7.06
CA SER A 120 -7.55 -10.94 6.95
C SER A 120 -8.14 -12.22 7.54
N ASN A 121 -7.51 -13.37 7.27
CA ASN A 121 -7.94 -14.65 7.83
C ASN A 121 -7.75 -14.70 9.35
N HIS A 122 -6.63 -14.20 9.87
CA HIS A 122 -6.40 -14.10 11.32
C HIS A 122 -7.44 -13.19 12.01
N ALA A 123 -7.73 -12.03 11.41
CA ALA A 123 -8.71 -11.10 11.95
C ALA A 123 -10.12 -11.70 11.96
N SER A 124 -10.51 -12.38 10.87
CA SER A 124 -11.81 -13.04 10.74
C SER A 124 -12.00 -14.16 11.77
N GLN A 125 -11.00 -15.02 11.95
CA GLN A 125 -11.05 -16.10 12.95
C GLN A 125 -11.14 -15.55 14.37
N TYR A 126 -10.37 -14.51 14.69
CA TYR A 126 -10.42 -13.88 15.99
C TYR A 126 -11.81 -13.31 16.28
N LEU A 127 -12.39 -12.59 15.32
CA LEU A 127 -13.71 -11.97 15.47
C LEU A 127 -14.81 -13.03 15.62
N ALA A 128 -14.78 -14.08 14.80
CA ALA A 128 -15.72 -15.20 14.88
C ALA A 128 -15.68 -15.89 16.25
N SER A 129 -14.48 -16.20 16.77
CA SER A 129 -14.33 -16.84 18.08
C SER A 129 -14.79 -15.96 19.24
N THR A 130 -14.58 -14.65 19.14
CA THR A 130 -15.00 -13.68 20.15
C THR A 130 -16.51 -13.54 20.19
N LEU A 131 -17.15 -13.41 19.02
CA LEU A 131 -18.61 -13.33 18.91
C LEU A 131 -19.28 -14.61 19.40
N PHE A 132 -18.78 -15.78 19.00
CA PHE A 132 -19.35 -17.07 19.44
C PHE A 132 -19.27 -17.26 20.96
N ARG A 133 -18.14 -16.91 21.58
CA ARG A 133 -17.98 -16.94 23.04
C ARG A 133 -18.89 -15.95 23.76
N SER A 134 -19.18 -14.81 23.15
CA SER A 134 -20.14 -13.84 23.70
C SER A 134 -21.59 -14.30 23.55
N PHE A 135 -21.90 -15.15 22.57
CA PHE A 135 -23.25 -15.65 22.32
C PHE A 135 -23.64 -16.84 23.20
N LEU A 136 -22.64 -17.62 23.65
CA LEU A 136 -22.82 -18.76 24.56
C LEU A 136 -22.81 -18.41 26.05
N ARG A 137 -22.65 -17.13 26.39
CA ARG A 137 -22.81 -16.59 27.75
C ARG A 137 -24.16 -15.90 27.87
#